data_AF-A0A946YQ10-F1
#
_entry.id   AF-A0A946YQ10-F1
#
_cell.length_a   1.000
_cell.length_b   1.000
_cell.length_c   1.000
_cell.angle_alpha   90.00
_cell.angle_beta   90.00
_cell.angle_gamma   90.00
#
_symmetry.space_group_name_H-M   'P 1'
#
loop_
_entity.id
_entity.type
_entity.pdbx_description
1 polymer ?
#
loop_
_entity_poly.entity_id
_entity_poly.type
_entity_poly.pdbx_seq_one_letter_code
_entity_poly.pdbx_strand_id
1 'polypeptide(L)'
;MQQDSNIVEQVFSPKTPGSVQEVDVPLSLVEDIILRHLYTRTYCTINSLSEVLKLPFGVLMDFFQRLRERQFFEVSSMEGNDYRFTLTQKGRQLAGERFDICSYAGPVPVSMDTYTRAVQSQASRLKFNREYLKQTFSDLVLTDAVLDQLGPALISQKAIFLYGPTGNGKTSIATRLGRIFDDTILIPYAVEFDNQIIVVYDPLVHEAVDDIQEPNQD
;
A
#
# COMPACT_ATOMS: atom_id res chain seq x y z
N MET A 1 4.61 33.54 13.09
CA MET A 1 5.03 32.35 12.33
C MET A 1 4.80 31.16 13.25
N GLN A 2 3.61 30.59 13.19
CA GLN A 2 3.27 29.34 13.87
C GLN A 2 3.32 28.27 12.79
N GLN A 3 4.21 27.29 12.98
CA GLN A 3 4.19 26.03 12.24
C GLN A 3 2.96 25.27 12.73
N ASP A 4 1.91 25.24 11.90
CA ASP A 4 0.81 24.32 12.06
C ASP A 4 1.32 22.92 11.72
N SER A 5 1.78 22.19 12.73
CA SER A 5 2.01 20.76 12.66
C SER A 5 0.65 20.09 12.49
N ASN A 6 0.28 19.78 11.24
CA ASN A 6 -0.85 18.92 10.93
C ASN A 6 -0.56 17.52 11.47
N ILE A 7 -0.95 17.27 12.72
CA ILE A 7 -1.00 15.92 13.28
C ILE A 7 -2.22 15.25 12.64
N VAL A 8 -1.99 14.51 11.56
CA VAL A 8 -2.98 13.60 10.99
C VAL A 8 -3.23 12.54 12.05
N GLU A 9 -4.42 12.54 12.65
CA GLU A 9 -4.83 11.54 13.64
C GLU A 9 -4.87 10.18 12.92
N GLN A 10 -3.77 9.41 12.98
CA GLN A 10 -3.66 8.11 12.33
C GLN A 10 -4.58 7.11 13.02
N VAL A 11 -5.81 6.97 12.51
CA VAL A 11 -6.84 6.06 13.07
C VAL A 11 -6.46 4.57 12.85
N PHE A 12 -5.58 4.28 11.90
CA PHE A 12 -5.13 2.91 11.61
C PHE A 12 -3.64 2.86 11.29
N SER A 13 -2.88 2.14 12.13
CA SER A 13 -1.48 1.82 11.90
C SER A 13 -1.33 0.29 11.93
N PRO A 14 -0.96 -0.36 10.81
CA PRO A 14 -0.75 -1.80 10.79
C PRO A 14 0.43 -2.15 11.70
N LYS A 15 0.26 -3.18 12.53
CA LYS A 15 1.34 -3.62 13.43
C LYS A 15 2.48 -4.22 12.60
N THR A 16 3.68 -3.73 12.83
CA THR A 16 4.90 -4.34 12.31
C THR A 16 5.07 -5.74 12.89
N PRO A 17 5.20 -6.80 12.06
CA PRO A 17 5.34 -8.15 12.55
C PRO A 17 6.68 -8.34 13.26
N GLY A 18 6.66 -8.84 14.50
CA GLY A 18 7.87 -9.17 15.27
C GLY A 18 8.45 -10.55 14.94
N SER A 19 7.67 -11.40 14.28
CA SER A 19 8.02 -12.78 13.96
C SER A 19 7.37 -13.23 12.65
N VAL A 20 7.85 -14.34 12.06
CA VAL A 20 7.23 -14.90 10.85
C VAL A 20 5.77 -15.30 11.07
N GLN A 21 5.39 -15.67 12.30
CA GLN A 21 4.02 -16.07 12.65
C GLN A 21 3.04 -14.88 12.67
N GLU A 22 3.55 -13.66 12.79
CA GLU A 22 2.75 -12.43 12.79
C GLU A 22 2.55 -11.85 11.39
N VAL A 23 3.22 -12.40 10.37
CA VAL A 23 2.95 -12.05 8.97
C VAL A 23 1.54 -12.52 8.62
N ASP A 24 0.71 -11.60 8.13
CA ASP A 24 -0.72 -11.83 7.95
C ASP A 24 -1.08 -12.51 6.62
N VAL A 25 -0.07 -12.91 5.84
CA VAL A 25 -0.21 -13.66 4.58
C VAL A 25 0.50 -15.02 4.68
N PRO A 26 0.16 -16.00 3.82
CA PRO A 26 0.77 -17.33 3.86
C PRO A 26 2.30 -17.27 3.74
N LEU A 27 3.03 -17.96 4.64
CA LEU A 27 4.51 -17.93 4.66
C LEU A 27 5.12 -18.42 3.35
N SER A 28 4.47 -19.37 2.67
CA SER A 28 4.89 -19.86 1.36
C SER A 28 4.86 -18.76 0.29
N LEU A 29 3.90 -17.82 0.37
CA LEU A 29 3.83 -16.69 -0.54
C LEU A 29 5.03 -15.76 -0.35
N VAL A 30 5.42 -15.51 0.91
CA VAL A 30 6.60 -14.72 1.24
C VAL A 30 7.87 -15.41 0.75
N GLU A 31 8.01 -16.72 1.00
CA GLU A 31 9.13 -17.52 0.46
C GLU A 31 9.22 -17.42 -1.07
N ASP A 32 8.08 -17.54 -1.77
CA ASP A 32 8.02 -17.42 -3.23
C ASP A 32 8.42 -16.01 -3.70
N ILE A 33 7.97 -14.94 -3.02
CA ILE A 33 8.39 -13.56 -3.31
C ILE A 33 9.91 -13.39 -3.13
N ILE A 34 10.49 -13.91 -2.03
CA ILE A 34 11.93 -13.85 -1.78
C ILE A 34 12.70 -14.57 -2.90
N LEU A 35 12.29 -15.80 -3.25
CA LEU A 35 12.92 -16.58 -4.31
C LEU A 35 12.89 -15.84 -5.65
N ARG A 36 11.73 -15.29 -6.02
CA ARG A 36 11.56 -14.50 -7.26
C ARG A 36 12.41 -13.24 -7.25
N HIS A 37 12.52 -12.56 -6.12
CA HIS A 37 13.35 -11.38 -5.98
C HIS A 37 14.83 -11.68 -6.25
N LEU A 38 15.33 -12.82 -5.74
CA LEU A 38 16.69 -13.25 -6.02
C LEU A 38 16.88 -13.82 -7.42
N TYR A 39 15.83 -14.31 -8.09
CA TYR A 39 15.93 -14.95 -9.42
C TYR A 39 16.56 -14.03 -10.47
N THR A 40 16.21 -12.75 -10.43
CA THR A 40 16.71 -11.72 -11.36
C THR A 40 17.95 -10.99 -10.84
N ARG A 41 18.53 -11.42 -9.72
CA ARG A 41 19.68 -10.78 -9.07
C ARG A 41 20.86 -11.73 -8.94
N THR A 42 22.06 -11.17 -8.90
CA THR A 42 23.28 -11.96 -8.71
C THR A 42 23.46 -12.37 -7.24
N TYR A 43 23.12 -11.48 -6.32
CA TYR A 43 23.17 -11.69 -4.88
C TYR A 43 22.20 -10.74 -4.17
N CYS A 44 21.96 -10.97 -2.89
CA CYS A 44 21.18 -10.11 -2.01
C CYS A 44 21.79 -10.11 -0.61
N THR A 45 21.46 -9.10 0.18
CA THR A 45 21.68 -9.04 1.63
C THR A 45 20.34 -8.93 2.35
N ILE A 46 20.28 -9.28 3.64
CA ILE A 46 19.01 -9.24 4.39
C ILE A 46 18.50 -7.81 4.51
N ASN A 47 19.39 -6.82 4.68
CA ASN A 47 19.01 -5.41 4.69
C ASN A 47 18.45 -4.97 3.33
N SER A 48 19.10 -5.32 2.22
CA SER A 48 18.56 -4.98 0.89
C SER A 48 17.22 -5.64 0.61
N LEU A 49 17.00 -6.85 1.15
CA LEU A 49 15.73 -7.56 1.06
C LEU A 49 14.65 -6.87 1.92
N SER A 50 15.01 -6.39 3.11
CA SER A 50 14.14 -5.61 4.01
C SER A 50 13.62 -4.34 3.34
N GLU A 51 14.49 -3.61 2.66
CA GLU A 51 14.12 -2.37 1.96
C GLU A 51 13.10 -2.60 0.84
N VAL A 52 13.22 -3.71 0.11
CA VAL A 52 12.34 -4.05 -1.01
C VAL A 52 11.04 -4.69 -0.52
N LEU A 53 11.15 -5.69 0.35
CA LEU A 53 10.00 -6.47 0.82
C LEU A 53 9.19 -5.76 1.91
N LYS A 54 9.73 -4.68 2.49
CA LYS A 54 9.08 -3.91 3.56
C LYS A 54 8.76 -4.76 4.80
N LEU A 55 9.59 -5.78 5.04
CA LEU A 55 9.53 -6.61 6.24
C LEU A 55 10.73 -6.35 7.14
N PRO A 56 10.58 -6.40 8.48
CA PRO A 56 11.70 -6.20 9.40
C PRO A 56 12.83 -7.20 9.20
N PHE A 57 14.06 -6.77 9.48
CA PHE A 57 15.26 -7.60 9.39
C PHE A 57 15.13 -8.93 10.14
N GLY A 58 14.60 -8.93 11.36
CA GLY A 58 14.44 -10.14 12.18
C GLY A 58 13.55 -11.19 11.50
N VAL A 59 12.41 -10.75 10.95
CA VAL A 59 11.47 -11.61 10.23
C VAL A 59 12.14 -12.19 8.98
N LEU A 60 12.87 -11.38 8.21
CA LEU A 60 13.57 -11.86 7.02
C LEU A 60 14.76 -12.76 7.34
N MET A 61 15.42 -12.57 8.48
CA MET A 61 16.47 -13.46 8.95
C MET A 61 15.91 -14.87 9.19
N ASP A 62 14.73 -14.98 9.79
CA ASP A 62 14.06 -16.27 10.00
C ASP A 62 13.71 -16.97 8.68
N PHE A 63 13.18 -16.23 7.70
CA PHE A 63 12.93 -16.76 6.35
C PHE A 63 14.23 -17.20 5.67
N PHE A 64 15.29 -16.42 5.80
CA PHE A 64 16.60 -16.75 5.26
C PHE A 64 17.13 -18.06 5.84
N GLN A 65 17.07 -18.26 7.17
CA GLN A 65 17.52 -19.50 7.79
C GLN A 65 16.71 -20.70 7.29
N ARG A 66 15.38 -20.59 7.21
CA ARG A 66 14.50 -21.66 6.68
C ARG A 66 14.84 -22.06 5.25
N LEU A 67 15.03 -21.07 4.37
CA LEU A 67 15.35 -21.30 2.96
C LEU A 67 16.78 -21.83 2.78
N ARG A 68 17.71 -21.42 3.66
CA ARG A 68 19.08 -21.94 3.72
C ARG A 68 19.12 -23.40 4.19
N GLU A 69 18.38 -23.76 5.23
CA GLU A 69 18.26 -25.15 5.71
C GLU A 69 17.73 -26.09 4.62
N ARG A 70 16.81 -25.59 3.78
CA ARG A 70 16.28 -26.30 2.60
C ARG A 70 17.22 -26.29 1.40
N GLN A 71 18.41 -25.72 1.54
CA GLN A 71 19.48 -25.60 0.54
C GLN A 71 19.10 -24.77 -0.70
N PHE A 72 18.21 -23.79 -0.55
CA PHE A 72 17.89 -22.86 -1.64
C PHE A 72 18.85 -21.68 -1.71
N PHE A 73 19.51 -21.35 -0.60
CA PHE A 73 20.51 -20.28 -0.54
C PHE A 73 21.91 -20.80 -0.26
N GLU A 74 22.88 -20.14 -0.89
CA GLU A 74 24.30 -20.26 -0.56
C GLU A 74 24.84 -18.89 -0.14
N VAL A 75 25.65 -18.89 0.92
CA VAL A 75 26.29 -17.68 1.45
C VAL A 75 27.64 -17.55 0.79
N SER A 76 27.85 -16.45 0.05
CA SER A 76 29.11 -16.18 -0.63
C SER A 76 30.13 -15.48 0.27
N SER A 77 29.66 -14.54 1.10
CA SER A 77 30.51 -13.76 2.01
C SER A 77 29.65 -13.08 3.08
N MET A 78 30.30 -12.30 3.96
CA MET A 78 29.63 -11.36 4.85
C MET A 78 29.92 -9.92 4.40
N GLU A 79 28.95 -9.03 4.58
CA GLU A 79 29.08 -7.59 4.37
C GLU A 79 28.79 -6.89 5.71
N GLY A 80 29.86 -6.59 6.46
CA GLY A 80 29.74 -6.22 7.86
C GLY A 80 29.11 -7.37 8.68
N ASN A 81 27.93 -7.11 9.24
CA ASN A 81 27.14 -8.11 9.99
C ASN A 81 26.01 -8.74 9.16
N ASP A 82 25.89 -8.42 7.87
CA ASP A 82 24.86 -8.95 6.98
C ASP A 82 25.42 -10.08 6.10
N TYR A 83 24.56 -11.03 5.73
CA TYR A 83 24.93 -12.13 4.85
C TYR A 83 24.81 -11.68 3.41
N ARG A 84 25.85 -11.91 2.61
CA ARG A 84 25.75 -11.85 1.15
C ARG A 84 25.45 -13.26 0.65
N PHE A 85 24.28 -13.45 0.05
CA PHE A 85 23.82 -14.76 -0.40
C PHE A 85 23.19 -14.72 -1.79
N THR A 86 23.15 -15.88 -2.43
CA THR A 86 22.52 -16.10 -3.74
C THR A 86 21.76 -17.42 -3.76
N LEU A 87 21.06 -17.67 -4.85
CA LEU A 87 20.34 -18.92 -5.08
C LEU A 87 21.32 -20.02 -5.45
N THR A 88 21.20 -21.18 -4.80
CA THR A 88 21.83 -22.42 -5.28
C THR A 88 21.22 -22.83 -6.62
N GLN A 89 21.78 -23.84 -7.30
CA GLN A 89 21.14 -24.41 -8.50
C GLN A 89 19.70 -24.86 -8.24
N LYS A 90 19.46 -25.53 -7.10
CA LYS A 90 18.14 -25.97 -6.65
C LYS A 90 17.22 -24.79 -6.39
N GLY A 91 17.72 -23.75 -5.71
CA GLY A 91 16.98 -22.52 -5.45
C GLY A 91 16.61 -21.78 -6.73
N ARG A 92 17.54 -21.71 -7.69
CA ARG A 92 17.35 -21.05 -8.98
C ARG A 92 16.31 -21.77 -9.85
N GLN A 93 16.28 -23.10 -9.84
CA GLN A 93 15.23 -23.86 -10.51
C GLN A 93 13.85 -23.54 -9.93
N LEU A 94 13.69 -23.67 -8.60
CA LEU A 94 12.42 -23.40 -7.94
C LEU A 94 11.99 -21.93 -8.14
N ALA A 95 12.92 -20.99 -8.02
CA ALA A 95 12.63 -19.57 -8.24
C ALA A 95 12.13 -19.29 -9.66
N GLY A 96 12.68 -19.97 -10.67
CA GLY A 96 12.18 -19.92 -12.04
C GLY A 96 10.74 -20.42 -12.17
N GLU A 97 10.44 -21.60 -11.59
CA GLU A 97 9.08 -22.17 -11.57
C GLU A 97 8.07 -21.22 -10.90
N ARG A 98 8.47 -20.54 -9.82
CA ARG A 98 7.62 -19.54 -9.15
C ARG A 98 7.47 -18.25 -9.95
N PHE A 99 8.51 -17.84 -10.66
CA PHE A 99 8.51 -16.65 -11.50
C PHE A 99 7.60 -16.82 -12.73
N ASP A 100 7.56 -18.03 -13.31
CA ASP A 100 6.69 -18.36 -14.44
C ASP A 100 5.20 -18.29 -14.06
N ILE A 101 4.86 -18.57 -12.79
CA ILE A 101 3.48 -18.46 -12.28
C ILE A 101 3.10 -17.00 -12.03
N CYS A 102 4.00 -16.22 -11.43
CA CYS A 102 3.79 -14.82 -11.11
C CYS A 102 5.14 -14.12 -10.98
N SER A 103 5.30 -12.96 -11.61
CA SER A 103 6.57 -12.21 -11.63
C SER A 103 6.72 -11.20 -10.49
N TYR A 104 5.74 -11.08 -9.61
CA TYR A 104 5.76 -10.11 -8.51
C TYR A 104 6.89 -10.43 -7.50
N ALA A 105 7.78 -9.46 -7.30
CA ALA A 105 8.95 -9.56 -6.44
C ALA A 105 9.21 -8.26 -5.64
N GLY A 106 8.12 -7.54 -5.32
CA GLY A 106 8.11 -6.28 -4.57
C GLY A 106 7.74 -6.45 -3.09
N PRO A 107 7.27 -5.36 -2.42
CA PRO A 107 6.83 -5.39 -1.03
C PRO A 107 5.88 -6.54 -0.71
N VAL A 108 6.00 -7.15 0.47
CA VAL A 108 5.12 -8.25 0.85
C VAL A 108 3.68 -7.73 0.95
N PRO A 109 2.70 -8.40 0.30
CA PRO A 109 1.31 -7.95 0.35
C PRO A 109 0.75 -8.09 1.77
N VAL A 110 -0.27 -7.29 2.06
CA VAL A 110 -1.11 -7.46 3.26
C VAL A 110 -2.32 -8.31 2.94
N SER A 111 -2.90 -9.00 3.92
CA SER A 111 -4.12 -9.77 3.68
C SER A 111 -5.31 -8.86 3.32
N MET A 112 -6.23 -9.38 2.49
CA MET A 112 -7.46 -8.67 2.16
C MET A 112 -8.30 -8.32 3.41
N ASP A 113 -8.26 -9.15 4.45
CA ASP A 113 -8.95 -8.89 5.72
C ASP A 113 -8.33 -7.69 6.47
N THR A 114 -7.00 -7.63 6.56
CA THR A 114 -6.29 -6.46 7.10
C THR A 114 -6.59 -5.21 6.30
N TYR A 115 -6.55 -5.27 4.97
CA TYR A 115 -6.86 -4.12 4.14
C TYR A 115 -8.33 -3.68 4.27
N THR A 116 -9.27 -4.63 4.38
CA THR A 116 -10.70 -4.32 4.62
C THR A 116 -10.89 -3.56 5.93
N ARG A 117 -10.23 -4.00 7.01
CA ARG A 117 -10.24 -3.27 8.30
C ARG A 117 -9.64 -1.88 8.17
N ALA A 118 -8.53 -1.75 7.43
CA ALA A 118 -7.88 -0.47 7.17
C ALA A 118 -8.83 0.49 6.44
N VAL A 119 -9.54 0.03 5.41
CA VAL A 119 -10.48 0.88 4.67
C VAL A 119 -11.65 1.32 5.55
N GLN A 120 -12.17 0.42 6.40
CA GLN A 120 -13.28 0.73 7.31
C GLN A 120 -12.91 1.73 8.40
N SER A 121 -11.70 1.63 8.97
CA SER A 121 -11.22 2.54 10.01
C SER A 121 -10.88 3.93 9.47
N GLN A 122 -10.54 4.02 8.19
CA GLN A 122 -10.19 5.26 7.50
C GLN A 122 -11.39 5.95 6.83
N ALA A 123 -12.60 5.42 6.99
CA ALA A 123 -13.80 6.03 6.44
C ALA A 123 -13.98 7.45 7.02
N SER A 124 -13.69 8.46 6.18
CA SER A 124 -13.66 9.86 6.58
C SER A 124 -14.98 10.33 7.16
N ARG A 125 -14.93 11.21 8.18
CA ARG A 125 -16.08 12.02 8.60
C ARG A 125 -16.02 13.36 7.88
N LEU A 126 -16.53 13.40 6.65
CA LEU A 126 -16.64 14.63 5.86
C LEU A 126 -17.35 15.73 6.65
N LYS A 127 -16.62 16.80 6.97
CA LYS A 127 -17.16 18.04 7.53
C LYS A 127 -16.88 19.18 6.55
N PHE A 128 -17.75 19.36 5.57
CA PHE A 128 -17.72 20.55 4.72
C PHE A 128 -19.00 21.37 4.92
N ASN A 129 -18.88 22.68 4.75
CA ASN A 129 -20.01 23.62 4.75
C ASN A 129 -20.31 24.07 3.31
N ARG A 130 -21.39 24.85 3.14
CA ARG A 130 -21.81 25.34 1.82
C ARG A 130 -20.74 26.20 1.16
N GLU A 131 -20.05 27.00 1.95
CA GLU A 131 -18.99 27.91 1.50
C GLU A 131 -17.82 27.14 0.89
N TYR A 132 -17.40 26.03 1.53
CA TYR A 132 -16.38 25.13 1.01
C TYR A 132 -16.80 24.53 -0.35
N LEU A 133 -18.02 24.00 -0.47
CA LEU A 133 -18.52 23.49 -1.75
C LEU A 133 -18.52 24.56 -2.85
N LYS A 134 -18.95 25.79 -2.53
CA LYS A 134 -18.91 26.91 -3.49
C LYS A 134 -17.49 27.22 -3.95
N GLN A 135 -16.52 27.14 -3.05
CA GLN A 135 -15.11 27.35 -3.37
C GLN A 135 -14.54 26.21 -4.23
N THR A 136 -14.79 24.95 -3.87
CA THR A 136 -14.29 23.77 -4.61
C THR A 136 -14.82 23.71 -6.04
N PHE A 137 -16.05 24.16 -6.26
CA PHE A 137 -16.68 24.23 -7.58
C PHE A 137 -16.68 25.63 -8.20
N SER A 138 -15.84 26.55 -7.71
CA SER A 138 -15.82 27.96 -8.17
C SER A 138 -15.47 28.13 -9.66
N ASP A 139 -14.82 27.12 -10.26
CA ASP A 139 -14.50 27.06 -11.68
C ASP A 139 -15.64 26.48 -12.55
N LEU A 140 -16.80 26.15 -11.95
CA LEU A 140 -18.01 25.71 -12.63
C LEU A 140 -19.19 26.67 -12.39
N VAL A 141 -19.96 26.91 -13.44
CA VAL A 141 -21.24 27.63 -13.33
C VAL A 141 -22.32 26.65 -12.84
N LEU A 142 -22.41 26.49 -11.53
CA LEU A 142 -23.45 25.67 -10.87
C LEU A 142 -24.55 26.55 -10.28
N THR A 143 -25.79 26.07 -10.33
CA THR A 143 -26.90 26.72 -9.64
C THR A 143 -26.86 26.40 -8.14
N ASP A 144 -27.38 27.30 -7.30
CA ASP A 144 -27.50 27.05 -5.86
C ASP A 144 -28.25 25.75 -5.56
N ALA A 145 -29.30 25.44 -6.36
CA ALA A 145 -30.06 24.19 -6.23
C ALA A 145 -29.23 22.91 -6.41
N VAL A 146 -28.23 22.93 -7.30
CA VAL A 146 -27.32 21.80 -7.50
C VAL A 146 -26.37 21.65 -6.30
N LEU A 147 -25.86 22.77 -5.76
CA LEU A 147 -25.04 22.76 -4.54
C LEU A 147 -25.83 22.27 -3.32
N ASP A 148 -27.10 22.66 -3.20
CA ASP A 148 -28.03 22.22 -2.17
C ASP A 148 -28.30 20.70 -2.20
N GLN A 149 -28.26 20.09 -3.39
CA GLN A 149 -28.42 18.64 -3.55
C GLN A 149 -27.10 17.88 -3.33
N LEU A 150 -25.99 18.45 -3.81
CA LEU A 150 -24.66 17.82 -3.69
C LEU A 150 -24.22 17.69 -2.24
N GLY A 151 -24.49 18.68 -1.39
CA GLY A 151 -24.05 18.66 0.01
C GLY A 151 -24.53 17.42 0.79
N PRO A 152 -25.86 17.19 0.91
CA PRO A 152 -26.39 15.99 1.56
C PRO A 152 -25.96 14.68 0.89
N ALA A 153 -25.85 14.67 -0.44
CA ALA A 153 -25.42 13.48 -1.19
C ALA A 153 -23.99 13.07 -0.84
N LEU A 154 -23.09 14.04 -0.74
CA LEU A 154 -21.70 13.84 -0.33
C LEU A 154 -21.56 13.40 1.13
N ILE A 155 -22.30 14.04 2.05
CA ILE A 155 -22.33 13.64 3.48
C ILE A 155 -22.83 12.20 3.63
N SER A 156 -23.78 11.78 2.79
CA SER A 156 -24.33 10.43 2.86
C SER A 156 -23.33 9.33 2.54
N GLN A 157 -22.21 9.65 1.87
CA GLN A 157 -21.19 8.69 1.40
C GLN A 157 -21.76 7.52 0.59
N LYS A 158 -22.92 7.72 -0.03
CA LYS A 158 -23.58 6.75 -0.91
C LYS A 158 -23.28 7.08 -2.36
N ALA A 159 -23.56 6.11 -3.23
CA ALA A 159 -23.45 6.30 -4.67
C ALA A 159 -24.29 7.51 -5.15
N ILE A 160 -23.66 8.41 -5.88
CA ILE A 160 -24.29 9.58 -6.50
C ILE A 160 -24.45 9.31 -8.00
N PHE A 161 -25.68 9.41 -8.51
CA PHE A 161 -25.94 9.33 -9.94
C PHE A 161 -26.11 10.73 -10.54
N LEU A 162 -25.16 11.14 -11.40
CA LEU A 162 -25.24 12.39 -12.15
C LEU A 162 -25.88 12.15 -13.53
N TYR A 163 -27.10 12.65 -13.76
CA TYR A 163 -27.85 12.44 -15.01
C TYR A 163 -28.34 13.75 -15.66
N GLY A 164 -28.91 13.65 -16.86
CA GLY A 164 -29.49 14.78 -17.63
C GLY A 164 -28.86 14.99 -19.01
N PRO A 165 -29.16 16.10 -19.71
CA PRO A 165 -28.65 16.36 -21.06
C PRO A 165 -27.12 16.53 -21.10
N THR A 166 -26.51 16.21 -22.24
CA THR A 166 -25.07 16.40 -22.50
C THR A 166 -24.68 17.88 -22.40
N GLY A 167 -23.42 18.18 -22.07
CA GLY A 167 -22.92 19.57 -21.95
C GLY A 167 -23.19 20.26 -20.60
N ASN A 168 -24.02 19.69 -19.72
CA ASN A 168 -24.33 20.26 -18.39
C ASN A 168 -23.28 19.95 -17.30
N GLY A 169 -22.02 19.77 -17.68
CA GLY A 169 -20.93 19.65 -16.71
C GLY A 169 -20.94 18.41 -15.80
N LYS A 170 -21.62 17.30 -16.14
CA LYS A 170 -21.66 16.08 -15.29
C LYS A 170 -20.27 15.50 -15.05
N THR A 171 -19.52 15.31 -16.13
CA THR A 171 -18.12 14.87 -16.07
C THR A 171 -17.29 15.87 -15.28
N SER A 172 -17.53 17.16 -15.51
CA SER A 172 -16.84 18.25 -14.81
C SER A 172 -17.08 18.24 -13.30
N ILE A 173 -18.32 17.98 -12.86
CA ILE A 173 -18.68 17.79 -11.44
C ILE A 173 -17.99 16.55 -10.91
N ALA A 174 -18.12 15.39 -11.58
CA ALA A 174 -17.54 14.12 -11.14
C ALA A 174 -16.03 14.21 -10.87
N THR A 175 -15.27 14.81 -11.81
CA THR A 175 -13.82 14.97 -11.65
C THR A 175 -13.44 15.90 -10.49
N ARG A 176 -14.30 16.85 -10.13
CA ARG A 176 -14.06 17.80 -9.03
C ARG A 176 -14.56 17.31 -7.68
N LEU A 177 -15.48 16.33 -7.64
CA LEU A 177 -15.91 15.69 -6.38
C LEU A 177 -14.71 15.08 -5.64
N GLY A 178 -13.71 14.58 -6.37
CA GLY A 178 -12.47 14.08 -5.77
C GLY A 178 -11.71 15.13 -4.95
N ARG A 179 -11.78 16.42 -5.34
CA ARG A 179 -11.11 17.54 -4.64
C ARG A 179 -11.73 17.88 -3.29
N ILE A 180 -12.90 17.32 -2.98
CA ILE A 180 -13.59 17.53 -1.70
C ILE A 180 -12.92 16.74 -0.58
N PHE A 181 -12.23 15.66 -0.96
CA PHE A 181 -11.45 14.84 -0.04
C PHE A 181 -10.01 15.40 -0.03
N ASP A 182 -9.60 15.97 1.09
CA ASP A 182 -8.23 16.43 1.35
C ASP A 182 -7.54 15.54 2.39
N ASP A 183 -8.06 14.32 2.54
CA ASP A 183 -7.60 13.36 3.54
C ASP A 183 -6.51 12.46 2.94
N THR A 184 -5.50 12.15 3.75
CA THR A 184 -4.53 11.09 3.44
C THR A 184 -5.11 9.74 3.84
N ILE A 185 -4.93 8.73 2.99
CA ILE A 185 -5.27 7.35 3.28
C ILE A 185 -4.05 6.44 3.15
N LEU A 186 -3.97 5.45 4.03
CA LEU A 186 -3.07 4.33 3.98
C LEU A 186 -3.53 3.36 2.88
N ILE A 187 -2.66 3.15 1.90
CA ILE A 187 -2.85 2.20 0.81
C ILE A 187 -1.64 1.24 0.84
N PRO A 188 -1.85 -0.09 0.87
CA PRO A 188 -0.75 -1.02 0.78
C PRO A 188 -0.18 -1.05 -0.64
N TYR A 189 1.08 -1.48 -0.77
CA TYR A 189 1.66 -1.71 -2.10
C TYR A 189 0.89 -2.80 -2.88
N ALA A 190 0.55 -3.89 -2.20
CA ALA A 190 -0.21 -4.99 -2.76
C ALA A 190 -1.06 -5.65 -1.67
N VAL A 191 -2.10 -6.37 -2.10
CA VAL A 191 -2.95 -7.20 -1.25
C VAL A 191 -2.92 -8.65 -1.70
N GLU A 192 -3.05 -9.55 -0.73
CA GLU A 192 -3.18 -10.99 -0.93
C GLU A 192 -4.65 -11.40 -0.77
N PHE A 193 -5.13 -12.20 -1.73
CA PHE A 193 -6.42 -12.85 -1.69
C PHE A 193 -6.34 -14.20 -2.42
N ASP A 194 -6.67 -15.30 -1.75
CA ASP A 194 -6.61 -16.66 -2.30
C ASP A 194 -5.26 -17.03 -2.95
N ASN A 195 -4.15 -16.67 -2.29
CA ASN A 195 -2.76 -16.77 -2.75
C ASN A 195 -2.43 -15.97 -4.03
N GLN A 196 -3.33 -15.07 -4.45
CA GLN A 196 -3.08 -14.15 -5.54
C GLN A 196 -2.61 -12.80 -5.00
N ILE A 197 -1.68 -12.18 -5.72
CA ILE A 197 -1.16 -10.85 -5.39
C ILE A 197 -1.84 -9.85 -6.32
N ILE A 198 -2.49 -8.85 -5.73
CA ILE A 198 -3.13 -7.74 -6.44
C ILE A 198 -2.36 -6.47 -6.07
N VAL A 199 -1.73 -5.82 -7.05
CA VAL A 199 -1.04 -4.54 -6.84
C VAL A 199 -2.09 -3.45 -6.68
N VAL A 200 -1.98 -2.68 -5.60
CA VAL A 200 -2.93 -1.60 -5.28
C VAL A 200 -2.27 -0.24 -5.46
N TYR A 201 -1.02 -0.09 -5.00
CA TYR A 201 -0.27 1.15 -5.17
C TYR A 201 0.23 1.30 -6.61
N ASP A 202 -0.25 2.36 -7.26
CA ASP A 202 0.20 2.85 -8.56
C ASP A 202 0.85 4.23 -8.42
N PRO A 203 2.18 4.39 -8.65
CA PRO A 203 2.86 5.68 -8.53
C PRO A 203 2.48 6.71 -9.61
N LEU A 204 1.74 6.32 -10.66
CA LEU A 204 1.20 7.26 -11.65
C LEU A 204 -0.09 7.93 -11.18
N VAL A 205 -0.76 7.34 -10.18
CA VAL A 205 -2.06 7.77 -9.68
C VAL A 205 -1.99 8.22 -8.23
N HIS A 206 -1.22 7.51 -7.40
CA HIS A 206 -1.07 7.77 -5.98
C HIS A 206 0.12 8.69 -5.73
N GLU A 207 -0.11 9.71 -4.93
CA GLU A 207 0.90 10.61 -4.41
C GLU A 207 1.23 10.18 -2.98
N ALA A 208 2.46 9.73 -2.76
CA ALA A 208 2.93 9.42 -1.41
C ALA A 208 3.09 10.72 -0.63
N VAL A 209 2.62 10.73 0.62
CA VAL A 209 2.86 11.84 1.55
C VAL A 209 4.31 11.72 2.03
N ASP A 210 5.04 12.84 2.00
CA ASP A 210 6.42 12.91 2.52
C ASP A 210 6.48 12.41 3.97
N ASP A 211 7.55 11.67 4.31
CA ASP A 211 7.71 10.91 5.56
C ASP A 211 7.06 11.59 6.78
N ILE A 212 5.96 10.99 7.24
CA ILE A 212 5.46 11.20 8.59
C ILE A 212 6.56 10.63 9.50
N GLN A 213 7.40 11.50 10.08
CA GLN A 213 8.38 11.09 11.09
C GLN A 213 7.69 10.14 12.08
N GLU A 214 8.09 8.86 12.08
CA GLU A 214 7.64 7.93 13.09
C GLU A 214 7.94 8.56 14.45
N PRO A 215 6.94 8.71 15.35
CA PRO A 215 7.24 9.20 16.68
C PRO A 215 8.25 8.21 17.29
N ASN A 216 9.43 8.72 17.65
CA ASN A 216 10.47 7.97 18.33
C ASN A 216 9.82 7.11 19.42
N GLN A 217 9.90 5.79 19.26
CA GLN A 217 9.57 4.86 20.32
C GLN A 217 10.73 4.92 21.32
N ASP A 218 10.64 5.84 22.28
CA ASP A 218 11.42 5.81 23.52
C ASP A 218 10.99 4.63 24.41
#